data_AF-A0A6N8AFW6-F1
#
_entry.id   AF-A0A6N8AFW6-F1
#
_cell.length_a   1.000
_cell.length_b   1.000
_cell.length_c   1.000
_cell.angle_alpha   90.00
_cell.angle_beta   90.00
_cell.angle_gamma   90.00
#
_symmetry.space_group_name_H-M   'P 1'
#
loop_
_entity.id
_entity.type
_entity.pdbx_description
1 polymer ?
#
loop_
_entity_poly.entity_id
_entity_poly.type
_entity_poly.pdbx_seq_one_letter_code
_entity_poly.pdbx_strand_id
1 'polypeptide(L)'
;MRFFISVFIILTSIAPAWSDETRLDYSGRTVIYHSDVKLRGSQKRDVRYSHKANFFGAVAINTTKKTNDSNGAAWGYHNLKTAQDNAMRSCRFKADRPEDCVLYLSVVPKGFDFKPKTRTLSNDAVEAYNFLVGWSRLNFDSYRSFAVNGIHTWAYSASAPTREAAEKEALEVCEETFARSQKKKDPAWAKAVYLKEHLQCRIFVTFSPV
;
A
#
# COMPACT_ATOMS: atom_id res chain seq x y z
N MET A 1 29.46 -59.85 12.07
CA MET A 1 28.61 -58.75 11.53
C MET A 1 28.70 -57.57 12.49
N ARG A 2 29.27 -56.43 12.06
CA ARG A 2 29.30 -55.19 12.83
C ARG A 2 28.40 -54.18 12.13
N PHE A 3 27.33 -53.74 12.79
CA PHE A 3 26.44 -52.68 12.32
C PHE A 3 27.01 -51.32 12.72
N PHE A 4 27.27 -50.46 11.74
CA PHE A 4 27.58 -49.05 11.97
C PHE A 4 26.28 -48.25 11.97
N ILE A 5 25.94 -47.64 13.11
CA ILE A 5 24.83 -46.70 13.24
C ILE A 5 25.39 -45.30 12.99
N SER A 6 25.08 -44.72 11.83
CA SER A 6 25.40 -43.33 11.52
C SER A 6 24.32 -42.41 12.10
N VAL A 7 24.69 -41.65 13.13
CA VAL A 7 23.84 -40.62 13.72
C VAL A 7 24.02 -39.33 12.92
N PHE A 8 22.98 -38.93 12.18
CA PHE A 8 22.92 -37.61 11.53
C PHE A 8 22.38 -36.58 12.53
N ILE A 9 23.25 -35.67 12.99
CA ILE A 9 22.84 -34.50 13.77
C ILE A 9 22.38 -33.44 12.78
N ILE A 10 21.06 -33.23 12.68
CA ILE A 10 20.48 -32.14 11.91
C ILE A 10 20.61 -30.86 12.75
N LEU A 11 21.59 -30.00 12.40
CA LEU A 11 21.63 -28.63 12.92
C LEU A 11 20.48 -27.83 12.29
N THR A 12 19.37 -27.70 13.00
CA THR A 12 18.32 -26.72 12.69
C THR A 12 18.89 -25.33 12.92
N SER A 13 19.23 -24.66 11.82
CA SER A 13 19.61 -23.24 11.84
C SER A 13 18.38 -22.44 12.26
N ILE A 14 18.37 -21.95 13.50
CA ILE A 14 17.36 -21.01 13.98
C ILE A 14 17.64 -19.69 13.25
N ALA A 15 16.97 -19.46 12.13
CA ALA A 15 16.99 -18.16 11.48
C ALA A 15 16.44 -17.13 12.47
N PRO A 16 17.13 -16.01 12.72
CA PRO A 16 16.58 -14.96 13.57
C PRO A 16 15.24 -14.53 12.99
N ALA A 17 14.20 -14.48 13.84
CA ALA A 17 12.93 -13.90 13.48
C ALA A 17 13.19 -12.42 13.17
N TRP A 18 13.29 -12.09 11.88
CA TRP A 18 13.40 -10.70 11.43
C TRP A 18 12.08 -10.02 11.80
N SER A 19 12.12 -9.19 12.84
CA SER A 19 11.02 -8.30 13.17
C SER A 19 10.86 -7.32 12.01
N ASP A 20 9.80 -7.48 11.22
CA ASP A 20 9.38 -6.48 10.24
C ASP A 20 9.05 -5.19 11.01
N GLU A 21 9.99 -4.24 11.01
CA GLU A 21 9.79 -2.95 11.68
C GLU A 21 8.65 -2.20 11.01
N THR A 22 7.56 -2.01 11.76
CA THR A 22 6.39 -1.29 11.32
C THR A 22 6.46 0.13 11.85
N ARG A 23 6.83 1.08 10.99
CA ARG A 23 6.81 2.50 11.33
C ARG A 23 5.49 3.14 10.91
N LEU A 24 4.78 3.69 11.88
CA LEU A 24 3.47 4.35 11.70
C LEU A 24 3.50 5.83 12.10
N ASP A 25 4.64 6.30 12.60
CA ASP A 25 4.83 7.62 13.23
C ASP A 25 5.28 8.71 12.26
N TYR A 26 5.09 8.50 10.96
CA TYR A 26 5.56 9.46 9.97
C TYR A 26 4.77 10.78 10.04
N SER A 27 5.50 11.89 10.11
CA SER A 27 4.95 13.23 9.98
C SER A 27 5.67 14.03 8.89
N GLY A 28 4.90 14.74 8.07
CA GLY A 28 5.43 15.49 6.93
C GLY A 28 5.78 14.61 5.72
N ARG A 29 6.43 15.22 4.71
CA ARG A 29 6.68 14.59 3.41
C ARG A 29 8.02 15.00 2.81
N THR A 30 8.52 14.15 1.92
CA THR A 30 9.61 14.42 0.99
C THR A 30 9.10 14.23 -0.44
N VAL A 31 9.38 15.19 -1.31
CA VAL A 31 9.10 15.07 -2.76
C VAL A 31 10.38 14.66 -3.47
N ILE A 32 10.30 13.61 -4.27
CA ILE A 32 11.40 13.10 -5.10
C ILE A 32 11.03 13.35 -6.55
N TYR A 33 11.86 14.09 -7.27
CA TYR A 33 11.70 14.31 -8.70
C TYR A 33 12.46 13.23 -9.48
N HIS A 34 11.81 12.64 -10.46
CA HIS A 34 12.37 11.57 -11.32
C HIS A 34 12.63 12.02 -12.75
N SER A 35 12.18 13.23 -13.11
CA SER A 35 12.33 13.81 -14.44
C SER A 35 12.40 15.34 -14.36
N ASP A 36 13.11 15.95 -15.31
CA ASP A 36 13.29 17.39 -15.50
C ASP A 36 12.28 17.99 -16.51
N VAL A 37 11.28 17.22 -16.93
CA VAL A 37 10.25 17.68 -17.88
C VAL A 37 9.61 18.98 -17.40
N LYS A 38 9.73 20.02 -18.22
CA LYS A 38 9.15 21.32 -17.93
C LYS A 38 7.62 21.27 -17.95
N LEU A 39 7.01 21.27 -16.76
CA LEU A 39 5.56 21.26 -16.60
C LEU A 39 4.89 22.47 -17.24
N ARG A 40 3.75 22.24 -17.90
CA ARG A 40 2.96 23.30 -18.54
C ARG A 40 1.51 23.24 -18.08
N GLY A 41 0.93 24.43 -17.88
CA GLY A 41 -0.48 24.66 -17.58
C GLY A 41 -1.09 23.67 -16.59
N SER A 42 -1.86 22.76 -17.15
CA SER A 42 -2.68 21.71 -16.52
C SER A 42 -1.84 20.78 -15.61
N GLN A 43 -0.67 20.34 -16.07
CA GLN A 43 0.28 19.46 -15.35
C GLN A 43 0.75 20.06 -14.01
N LYS A 44 0.85 21.40 -13.92
CA LYS A 44 1.21 22.07 -12.66
C LYS A 44 0.14 21.91 -11.58
N ARG A 45 -1.11 21.61 -11.95
CA ARG A 45 -2.21 21.39 -11.00
C ARG A 45 -2.06 20.04 -10.30
N ASP A 46 -1.80 18.97 -11.04
CA ASP A 46 -1.59 17.64 -10.47
C ASP A 46 -0.37 17.63 -9.53
N VAL A 47 0.71 18.29 -9.95
CA VAL A 47 1.90 18.45 -9.12
C VAL A 47 1.62 19.32 -7.89
N ARG A 48 0.70 20.29 -7.95
CA ARG A 48 0.32 21.06 -6.75
C ARG A 48 -0.37 20.21 -5.69
N TYR A 49 -1.09 19.15 -6.07
CA TYR A 49 -1.66 18.22 -5.09
C TYR A 49 -0.59 17.45 -4.32
N SER A 50 0.63 17.31 -4.85
CA SER A 50 1.75 16.74 -4.09
C SER A 50 2.05 17.52 -2.80
N HIS A 51 1.73 18.82 -2.76
CA HIS A 51 1.85 19.65 -1.56
C HIS A 51 0.75 19.39 -0.51
N LYS A 52 -0.26 18.59 -0.83
CA LYS A 52 -1.31 18.17 0.10
C LYS A 52 -1.22 16.67 0.42
N ALA A 53 -0.43 15.92 -0.33
CA ALA A 53 -0.19 14.51 -0.08
C ALA A 53 0.64 14.35 1.19
N ASN A 54 0.05 13.76 2.22
CA ASN A 54 0.73 13.52 3.50
C ASN A 54 1.35 12.12 3.59
N PHE A 55 1.30 11.35 2.50
CA PHE A 55 1.79 9.97 2.47
C PHE A 55 2.23 9.54 1.07
N PHE A 56 2.44 8.24 0.81
CA PHE A 56 2.91 7.77 -0.50
C PHE A 56 2.00 8.22 -1.64
N GLY A 57 2.65 8.81 -2.63
CA GLY A 57 1.99 9.22 -3.86
C GLY A 57 2.97 9.32 -5.02
N ALA A 58 2.43 9.43 -6.22
CA ALA A 58 3.21 9.58 -7.43
C ALA A 58 2.41 10.32 -8.50
N VAL A 59 3.14 11.01 -9.37
CA VAL A 59 2.59 11.66 -10.56
C VAL A 59 3.42 11.25 -11.77
N ALA A 60 2.74 10.77 -12.79
CA ALA A 60 3.26 10.51 -14.12
C ALA A 60 2.69 11.53 -15.10
N ILE A 61 3.55 12.07 -15.96
CA ILE A 61 3.24 13.16 -16.88
C ILE A 61 3.38 12.65 -18.31
N ASN A 62 2.42 12.99 -19.16
CA ASN A 62 2.56 12.83 -20.60
C ASN A 62 3.39 14.00 -21.17
N THR A 63 4.48 13.69 -21.86
CA THR A 63 5.45 14.69 -22.34
C THR A 63 5.02 15.37 -23.65
N THR A 64 4.12 14.76 -24.43
CA THR A 64 3.69 15.25 -25.74
C THR A 64 2.35 15.97 -25.67
N LYS A 65 1.40 15.43 -24.90
CA LYS A 65 0.03 15.93 -24.73
C LYS A 65 -0.09 16.81 -23.49
N LYS A 66 -0.61 18.02 -23.68
CA LYS A 66 -0.60 19.10 -22.67
C LYS A 66 -1.91 19.25 -21.89
N THR A 67 -2.86 18.33 -22.05
CA THR A 67 -4.16 18.35 -21.35
C THR A 67 -4.06 17.62 -19.99
N ASN A 68 -4.90 18.01 -19.02
CA ASN A 68 -4.94 17.34 -17.70
C ASN A 68 -5.27 15.85 -17.85
N ASP A 69 -6.06 15.52 -18.88
CA ASP A 69 -6.67 14.21 -19.03
C ASP A 69 -5.66 13.14 -19.46
N SER A 70 -4.39 13.47 -19.65
CA SER A 70 -3.34 12.52 -20.01
C SER A 70 -2.32 12.26 -18.89
N ASN A 71 -2.44 12.93 -17.74
CA ASN A 71 -1.58 12.65 -16.58
C ASN A 71 -2.15 11.51 -15.73
N GLY A 72 -1.24 10.83 -15.02
CA GLY A 72 -1.58 9.85 -14.00
C GLY A 72 -1.15 10.32 -12.63
N ALA A 73 -2.01 10.17 -11.62
CA ALA A 73 -1.68 10.50 -10.24
C ALA A 73 -2.27 9.45 -9.29
N ALA A 74 -1.54 9.16 -8.22
CA ALA A 74 -1.90 8.23 -7.18
C ALA A 74 -1.49 8.83 -5.82
N TRP A 75 -2.40 8.86 -4.84
CA TRP A 75 -2.19 9.52 -3.54
C TRP A 75 -2.68 8.66 -2.38
N GLY A 76 -2.00 8.73 -1.24
CA GLY A 76 -2.44 8.06 -0.01
C GLY A 76 -2.27 6.54 -0.02
N TYR A 77 -1.34 6.02 -0.82
CA TYR A 77 -1.14 4.58 -0.97
C TYR A 77 -0.36 3.99 0.22
N HIS A 78 -0.46 2.69 0.47
CA HIS A 78 0.26 2.02 1.54
C HIS A 78 1.75 1.88 1.26
N ASN A 79 2.18 1.87 0.00
CA ASN A 79 3.60 1.77 -0.37
C ASN A 79 3.92 2.58 -1.64
N LEU A 80 5.19 2.99 -1.77
CA LEU A 80 5.66 3.81 -2.88
C LEU A 80 5.54 3.11 -4.24
N LYS A 81 5.93 1.83 -4.33
CA LYS A 81 5.93 1.09 -5.60
C LYS A 81 4.54 1.06 -6.22
N THR A 82 3.52 0.71 -5.45
CA THR A 82 2.15 0.66 -5.94
C THR A 82 1.60 2.04 -6.34
N ALA A 83 2.03 3.11 -5.66
CA ALA A 83 1.70 4.48 -6.06
C ALA A 83 2.31 4.82 -7.44
N GLN A 84 3.61 4.55 -7.61
CA GLN A 84 4.33 4.78 -8.87
C GLN A 84 3.73 3.97 -10.02
N ASP A 85 3.48 2.67 -9.80
CA ASP A 85 2.88 1.79 -10.81
C ASP A 85 1.49 2.27 -11.21
N ASN A 86 0.63 2.65 -10.26
CA ASN A 86 -0.70 3.20 -10.55
C ASN A 86 -0.63 4.52 -11.32
N ALA A 87 0.24 5.45 -10.91
CA ALA A 87 0.40 6.72 -11.61
C ALA A 87 0.86 6.49 -13.06
N MET A 88 1.88 5.66 -13.28
CA MET A 88 2.38 5.33 -14.61
C MET A 88 1.33 4.64 -15.49
N ARG A 89 0.62 3.65 -14.96
CA ARG A 89 -0.44 2.95 -15.70
C ARG A 89 -1.60 3.88 -16.05
N SER A 90 -1.99 4.75 -15.11
CA SER A 90 -3.04 5.74 -15.34
C SER A 90 -2.65 6.74 -16.43
N CYS A 91 -1.40 7.20 -16.46
CA CYS A 91 -0.90 8.04 -17.55
C CYS A 91 -0.95 7.28 -18.90
N ARG A 92 -0.37 6.07 -18.94
CA ARG A 92 -0.26 5.26 -20.16
C ARG A 92 -1.62 4.90 -20.75
N PHE A 93 -2.62 4.62 -19.91
CA PHE A 93 -3.99 4.35 -20.35
C PHE A 93 -4.63 5.56 -21.05
N LYS A 94 -4.30 6.77 -20.60
CA LYS A 94 -4.88 8.03 -21.11
C LYS A 94 -4.07 8.67 -22.25
N ALA A 95 -2.87 8.15 -22.51
CA ALA A 95 -1.97 8.65 -23.52
C ALA A 95 -2.30 8.05 -24.89
N ASP A 96 -2.13 8.84 -25.95
CA ASP A 96 -2.23 8.33 -27.32
C ASP A 96 -1.08 7.35 -27.62
N ARG A 97 0.08 7.58 -26.98
CA ARG A 97 1.27 6.74 -27.01
C ARG A 97 1.79 6.48 -25.59
N PRO A 98 1.76 5.24 -25.08
CA PRO A 98 2.19 4.92 -23.72
C PRO A 98 3.63 5.32 -23.38
N GLU A 99 4.52 5.36 -24.37
CA GLU A 99 5.92 5.78 -24.24
C GLU A 99 6.10 7.28 -23.96
N ASP A 100 5.07 8.09 -24.21
CA ASP A 100 5.10 9.53 -23.89
C ASP A 100 4.91 9.79 -22.39
N CYS A 101 4.64 8.76 -21.59
CA CYS A 101 4.47 8.88 -20.14
C CYS A 101 5.78 8.66 -19.40
N VAL A 102 6.16 9.64 -18.57
CA VAL A 102 7.29 9.55 -17.65
C VAL A 102 6.85 9.70 -16.21
N LEU A 103 7.53 9.03 -15.28
CA LEU A 103 7.35 9.28 -13.86
C LEU A 103 7.98 10.65 -13.56
N TYR A 104 7.20 11.61 -13.09
CA TYR A 104 7.69 12.96 -12.84
C TYR A 104 8.11 13.16 -11.39
N LEU A 105 7.24 12.79 -10.44
CA LEU A 105 7.56 12.87 -9.02
C LEU A 105 6.96 11.72 -8.22
N SER A 106 7.53 11.52 -7.04
CA SER A 106 6.93 10.74 -5.96
C SER A 106 6.89 11.54 -4.68
N VAL A 107 5.93 11.23 -3.82
CA VAL A 107 5.84 11.73 -2.46
C VAL A 107 6.04 10.54 -1.53
N VAL A 108 6.93 10.70 -0.55
CA VAL A 108 7.14 9.73 0.52
C VAL A 108 7.00 10.45 1.87
N PRO A 109 6.72 9.73 2.96
CA PRO A 109 6.77 10.32 4.28
C PRO A 109 8.19 10.81 4.62
N LYS A 110 8.31 11.88 5.41
CA LYS A 110 9.62 12.41 5.79
C LYS A 110 10.40 11.37 6.59
N GLY A 111 11.67 11.15 6.24
CA GLY A 111 12.52 10.16 6.91
C GLY A 111 12.19 8.71 6.58
N PHE A 112 11.40 8.45 5.52
CA PHE A 112 11.14 7.10 5.03
C PHE A 112 12.44 6.40 4.60
N ASP A 113 12.63 5.17 5.09
CA ASP A 113 13.73 4.28 4.69
C ASP A 113 13.31 3.47 3.46
N PHE A 114 14.07 3.57 2.37
CA PHE A 114 13.79 2.86 1.11
C PHE A 114 14.14 1.37 1.18
N LYS A 115 14.57 0.85 2.33
CA LYS A 115 14.81 -0.58 2.50
C LYS A 115 13.54 -1.40 2.24
N PRO A 116 13.67 -2.56 1.57
CA PRO A 116 12.53 -3.33 1.07
C PRO A 116 11.62 -3.96 2.14
N LYS A 117 11.94 -3.84 3.42
CA LYS A 117 11.23 -4.53 4.52
C LYS A 117 10.26 -3.65 5.31
N THR A 118 10.17 -2.35 5.03
CA THR A 118 9.31 -1.46 5.82
C THR A 118 7.85 -1.66 5.44
N ARG A 119 7.06 -2.22 6.35
CA ARG A 119 5.59 -2.26 6.24
C ARG A 119 5.03 -0.90 6.65
N THR A 120 4.19 -0.33 5.80
CA THR A 120 3.61 1.00 6.01
C THR A 120 2.11 1.00 5.76
N LEU A 121 1.41 1.90 6.46
CA LEU A 121 -0.03 2.14 6.32
C LEU A 121 -0.26 3.56 5.81
N SER A 122 -1.30 3.77 5.01
CA SER A 122 -1.68 5.12 4.57
C SER A 122 -2.11 5.95 5.77
N ASN A 123 -2.12 7.27 5.66
CA ASN A 123 -2.55 8.14 6.77
C ASN A 123 -3.92 7.70 7.34
N ASP A 124 -4.91 7.51 6.46
CA ASP A 124 -6.25 7.08 6.86
C ASP A 124 -6.25 5.70 7.53
N ALA A 125 -5.39 4.78 7.05
CA ALA A 125 -5.25 3.47 7.67
C ALA A 125 -4.51 3.52 9.01
N VAL A 126 -3.57 4.44 9.21
CA VAL A 126 -2.89 4.66 10.50
C VAL A 126 -3.90 5.12 11.55
N GLU A 127 -4.80 6.05 11.19
CA GLU A 127 -5.85 6.52 12.11
C GLU A 127 -6.76 5.36 12.54
N ALA A 128 -7.23 4.55 11.59
CA ALA A 128 -8.05 3.38 11.87
C ALA A 128 -7.30 2.29 12.66
N TYR A 129 -6.02 2.08 12.35
CA TYR A 129 -5.17 1.16 13.08
C TYR A 129 -4.99 1.61 14.53
N ASN A 130 -4.72 2.89 14.77
CA ASN A 130 -4.55 3.44 16.12
C ASN A 130 -5.85 3.35 16.92
N PHE A 131 -7.00 3.56 16.28
CA PHE A 131 -8.30 3.30 16.88
C PHE A 131 -8.43 1.83 17.30
N LEU A 132 -8.10 0.89 16.42
CA LEU A 132 -8.15 -0.54 16.73
C LEU A 132 -7.17 -0.93 17.85
N VAL A 133 -5.96 -0.37 17.87
CA VAL A 133 -4.99 -0.57 18.98
C VAL A 133 -5.56 -0.04 20.29
N GLY A 134 -6.07 1.18 20.30
CA GLY A 134 -6.69 1.76 21.49
C GLY A 134 -7.85 0.91 22.00
N TRP A 135 -8.70 0.44 21.09
CA TRP A 135 -9.84 -0.41 21.43
C TRP A 135 -9.42 -1.81 21.90
N SER A 136 -8.36 -2.37 21.32
CA SER A 136 -7.82 -3.68 21.72
C SER A 136 -7.32 -3.70 23.15
N ARG A 137 -6.92 -2.55 23.69
CA ARG A 137 -6.49 -2.39 25.09
C ARG A 137 -7.64 -2.27 26.08
N LEU A 138 -8.87 -2.01 25.61
CA LEU A 138 -10.05 -1.78 26.45
C LEU A 138 -10.94 -3.01 26.57
N ASN A 139 -10.81 -3.99 25.68
CA ASN A 139 -11.77 -5.06 25.54
C ASN A 139 -11.05 -6.39 25.29
N PHE A 140 -11.03 -7.25 26.31
CA PHE A 140 -10.02 -8.30 26.46
C PHE A 140 -10.42 -9.66 25.89
N ASP A 141 -11.70 -9.89 25.58
CA ASP A 141 -12.19 -11.26 25.37
C ASP A 141 -12.31 -11.67 23.89
N SER A 142 -11.72 -10.92 22.96
CA SER A 142 -11.85 -11.22 21.53
C SER A 142 -10.63 -10.89 20.69
N TYR A 143 -10.46 -11.68 19.61
CA TYR A 143 -9.48 -11.44 18.58
C TYR A 143 -9.90 -10.28 17.69
N ARG A 144 -8.91 -9.56 17.16
CA ARG A 144 -9.10 -8.45 16.22
C ARG A 144 -8.06 -8.53 15.14
N SER A 145 -8.43 -8.21 13.91
CA SER A 145 -7.46 -8.23 12.81
C SER A 145 -7.62 -7.00 11.94
N PHE A 146 -6.50 -6.50 11.42
CA PHE A 146 -6.46 -5.36 10.49
C PHE A 146 -5.91 -5.85 9.16
N ALA A 147 -6.63 -5.59 8.08
CA ALA A 147 -6.25 -5.97 6.74
C ALA A 147 -6.07 -4.75 5.85
N VAL A 148 -5.12 -4.84 4.92
CA VAL A 148 -4.84 -3.82 3.89
C VAL A 148 -4.57 -4.48 2.55
N ASN A 149 -4.73 -3.75 1.45
CA ASN A 149 -4.21 -4.17 0.16
C ASN A 149 -2.96 -3.37 -0.26
N GLY A 150 -2.57 -3.43 -1.54
CA GLY A 150 -1.43 -2.66 -2.05
C GLY A 150 -1.75 -1.19 -2.31
N ILE A 151 -3.04 -0.83 -2.42
CA ILE A 151 -3.48 0.54 -2.70
C ILE A 151 -3.66 1.34 -1.39
N HIS A 152 -4.84 1.90 -1.10
CA HIS A 152 -5.15 2.62 0.14
C HIS A 152 -6.31 1.99 0.91
N THR A 153 -6.78 0.81 0.49
CA THR A 153 -7.93 0.16 1.13
C THR A 153 -7.48 -0.61 2.35
N TRP A 154 -8.26 -0.44 3.42
CA TRP A 154 -8.08 -1.12 4.68
C TRP A 154 -9.44 -1.54 5.25
N ALA A 155 -9.43 -2.52 6.15
CA ALA A 155 -10.57 -2.93 6.95
C ALA A 155 -10.08 -3.60 8.24
N TYR A 156 -10.99 -3.83 9.18
CA TYR A 156 -10.68 -4.60 10.38
C TYR A 156 -11.86 -5.45 10.84
N SER A 157 -11.54 -6.53 11.57
CA SER A 157 -12.46 -7.23 12.45
C SER A 157 -12.36 -6.64 13.85
N ALA A 158 -13.50 -6.24 14.38
CA ALA A 158 -13.63 -5.55 15.66
C ALA A 158 -13.58 -6.48 16.87
N SER A 159 -14.08 -7.70 16.70
CA SER A 159 -14.27 -8.67 17.76
C SER A 159 -14.67 -10.04 17.18
N ALA A 160 -13.77 -11.01 17.26
CA ALA A 160 -14.06 -12.39 16.85
C ALA A 160 -13.66 -13.40 17.94
N PRO A 161 -14.31 -14.58 18.01
CA PRO A 161 -14.02 -15.59 19.02
C PRO A 161 -12.68 -16.30 18.78
N THR A 162 -12.18 -16.32 17.54
CA THR A 162 -10.89 -16.94 17.20
C THR A 162 -10.07 -16.03 16.29
N ARG A 163 -8.76 -16.30 16.25
CA ARG A 163 -7.83 -15.62 15.34
C ARG A 163 -8.26 -15.75 13.89
N GLU A 164 -8.59 -16.96 13.47
CA GLU A 164 -8.98 -17.29 12.09
C GLU A 164 -10.27 -16.55 11.71
N ALA A 165 -11.23 -16.45 12.64
CA ALA A 165 -12.46 -15.69 12.42
C ALA A 165 -12.18 -14.19 12.25
N ALA A 166 -11.31 -13.61 13.09
CA ALA A 166 -10.93 -12.20 12.97
C ALA A 166 -10.21 -11.90 11.65
N GLU A 167 -9.26 -12.75 11.27
CA GLU A 167 -8.49 -12.61 10.03
C GLU A 167 -9.40 -12.75 8.80
N LYS A 168 -10.28 -13.75 8.80
CA LYS A 168 -11.25 -13.96 7.72
C LYS A 168 -12.17 -12.76 7.54
N GLU A 169 -12.79 -12.27 8.61
CA GLU A 169 -13.68 -11.11 8.55
C GLU A 169 -12.94 -9.85 8.05
N ALA A 170 -11.74 -9.58 8.55
CA ALA A 170 -10.95 -8.43 8.12
C ALA A 170 -10.61 -8.49 6.61
N LEU A 171 -10.29 -9.68 6.09
CA LEU A 171 -10.03 -9.87 4.66
C LEU A 171 -11.29 -9.68 3.81
N GLU A 172 -12.40 -10.30 4.19
CA GLU A 172 -13.68 -10.19 3.48
C GLU A 172 -14.14 -8.72 3.40
N VAL A 173 -14.09 -7.99 4.52
CA VAL A 173 -14.48 -6.57 4.54
C VAL A 173 -13.51 -5.70 3.73
N CYS A 174 -12.21 -6.02 3.71
CA CYS A 174 -11.23 -5.33 2.88
C CYS A 174 -11.54 -5.52 1.38
N GLU A 175 -11.80 -6.76 0.97
CA GLU A 175 -12.13 -7.11 -0.42
C GLU A 175 -13.44 -6.47 -0.87
N GLU A 176 -14.48 -6.51 -0.03
CA GLU A 176 -15.76 -5.85 -0.29
C GLU A 176 -15.61 -4.33 -0.43
N THR A 177 -14.87 -3.70 0.48
CA THR A 177 -14.64 -2.25 0.46
C THR A 177 -13.96 -1.85 -0.83
N PHE A 178 -12.95 -2.62 -1.24
CA PHE A 178 -12.28 -2.39 -2.49
C PHE A 178 -13.21 -2.64 -3.70
N ALA A 179 -13.98 -3.73 -3.72
CA ALA A 179 -14.95 -4.01 -4.79
C ALA A 179 -16.00 -2.89 -4.93
N ARG A 180 -16.51 -2.35 -3.82
CA ARG A 180 -17.40 -1.17 -3.81
C ARG A 180 -16.72 0.06 -4.42
N SER A 181 -15.43 0.28 -4.13
CA SER A 181 -14.67 1.40 -4.70
C SER A 181 -14.48 1.26 -6.22
N GLN A 182 -14.27 0.04 -6.72
CA GLN A 182 -14.11 -0.24 -8.14
C GLN A 182 -15.38 0.02 -8.94
N LYS A 183 -16.57 -0.30 -8.40
CA LYS A 183 -17.86 -0.05 -9.07
C LYS A 183 -18.08 1.42 -9.44
N LYS A 184 -17.39 2.35 -8.79
CA LYS A 184 -17.46 3.79 -9.05
C LYS A 184 -16.46 4.27 -10.12
N LYS A 185 -15.65 3.36 -10.68
CA LYS A 185 -14.61 3.67 -11.68
C LYS A 185 -15.02 3.12 -13.04
N ASP A 186 -14.51 3.76 -14.09
CA ASP A 186 -14.61 3.20 -15.44
C ASP A 186 -13.97 1.79 -15.47
N PRO A 187 -14.68 0.74 -15.95
CA PRO A 187 -14.17 -0.62 -15.93
C PRO A 187 -12.88 -0.82 -16.75
N ALA A 188 -12.75 -0.14 -17.90
CA ALA A 188 -11.57 -0.25 -18.75
C ALA A 188 -10.35 0.38 -18.06
N TRP A 189 -10.54 1.55 -17.44
CA TRP A 189 -9.53 2.21 -16.62
C TRP A 189 -9.13 1.33 -15.43
N ALA A 190 -10.10 0.81 -14.68
CA ALA A 190 -9.83 -0.02 -13.50
C ALA A 190 -8.99 -1.26 -13.87
N LYS A 191 -9.35 -1.95 -14.96
CA LYS A 191 -8.62 -3.11 -15.48
C LYS A 191 -7.20 -2.76 -15.93
N ALA A 192 -6.99 -1.59 -16.53
CA ALA A 192 -5.68 -1.17 -17.02
C ALA A 192 -4.75 -0.69 -15.89
N VAL A 193 -5.32 -0.03 -14.89
CA VAL A 193 -4.57 0.68 -13.85
C VAL A 193 -4.30 -0.18 -12.62
N TYR A 194 -5.28 -0.97 -12.18
CA TYR A 194 -5.13 -1.81 -11.00
C TYR A 194 -4.59 -3.20 -11.36
N LEU A 195 -3.36 -3.48 -10.93
CA LEU A 195 -2.77 -4.82 -10.99
C LEU A 195 -3.39 -5.73 -9.94
N LYS A 196 -3.60 -7.01 -10.28
CA LYS A 196 -4.16 -8.02 -9.36
C LYS A 196 -3.41 -8.05 -8.01
N GLU A 197 -2.08 -7.95 -8.03
CA GLU A 197 -1.26 -7.91 -6.81
C GLU A 197 -1.52 -6.68 -5.91
N HIS A 198 -1.95 -5.55 -6.49
CA HIS A 198 -2.30 -4.36 -5.72
C HIS A 198 -3.64 -4.50 -5.00
N LEU A 199 -4.48 -5.43 -5.46
CA LEU A 199 -5.86 -5.60 -5.01
C LEU A 199 -6.00 -6.67 -3.95
N GLN A 200 -5.02 -7.55 -3.84
CA GLN A 200 -5.01 -8.61 -2.85
C GLN A 200 -4.93 -8.02 -1.45
N CYS A 201 -6.00 -8.23 -0.67
CA CYS A 201 -5.99 -7.92 0.76
C CYS A 201 -5.10 -8.92 1.50
N ARG A 202 -4.44 -8.43 2.54
CA ARG A 202 -3.56 -9.22 3.41
C ARG A 202 -3.69 -8.73 4.84
N ILE A 203 -3.48 -9.65 5.79
CA ILE A 203 -3.41 -9.30 7.20
C ILE A 203 -2.18 -8.45 7.47
N PHE A 204 -2.41 -7.29 8.06
CA PHE A 204 -1.38 -6.40 8.56
C PHE A 204 -0.97 -6.80 9.98
N VAL A 205 -1.96 -6.97 10.87
CA VAL A 205 -1.77 -7.40 12.25
C VAL A 205 -3.01 -8.15 12.75
N THR A 206 -2.80 -9.05 13.70
CA THR A 206 -3.88 -9.66 14.50
C THR A 206 -3.56 -9.50 15.98
N PHE A 207 -4.49 -8.93 16.74
CA PHE A 207 -4.43 -8.78 18.19
C PHE A 207 -5.12 -9.98 18.84
N SER A 208 -4.48 -10.55 19.84
CA SER A 208 -5.08 -11.60 20.67
C SER A 208 -5.86 -10.96 21.83
N PRO A 209 -6.81 -11.71 22.42
CA PRO A 209 -7.29 -11.47 23.78
C PRO A 209 -6.10 -11.21 24.74
N VAL A 210 -6.27 -10.30 25.71
CA VAL A 210 -5.24 -10.06 26.75
C VAL A 210 -5.62 -10.81 28.02
#